data_AF-A0AAV2RVP0-F1
#
_entry.id   AF-A0AAV2RVP0-F1
#
_cell.length_a   1.000
_cell.length_b   1.000
_cell.length_c   1.000
_cell.angle_alpha   90.00
_cell.angle_beta   90.00
_cell.angle_gamma   90.00
#
_symmetry.space_group_name_H-M   'P 1'
#
loop_
_entity.id
_entity.type
_entity.pdbx_description
1 polymer ?
#
loop_
_entity_poly.entity_id
_entity_poly.type
_entity_poly.pdbx_seq_one_letter_code
_entity_poly.pdbx_strand_id
1 'polypeptide(L)'
;MPSASINLDSQGSQESLDPIQKVINVVEKKIRNLEKRKNKLEQYRVDLRAGKTLNEDQQTAVANYEQVLGSLEMARELTAHFSGMWTENQKQVKKQLKKEHQEKLQEELERVKEILKIQVS
;
A
#
# COMPACT_ATOMS: atom_id res chain seq x y z
N MET A 1 11.43 -37.97 3.94
CA MET A 1 10.68 -37.75 2.67
C MET A 1 9.73 -36.57 2.88
N PRO A 2 9.30 -35.91 1.79
CA PRO A 2 9.81 -34.63 1.26
C PRO A 2 9.36 -33.38 2.05
N SER A 3 10.21 -32.35 2.04
CA SER A 3 9.89 -31.01 2.53
C SER A 3 8.74 -30.40 1.73
N ALA A 4 7.59 -30.19 2.37
CA ALA A 4 6.51 -29.37 1.82
C ALA A 4 6.95 -27.90 1.86
N SER A 5 7.71 -27.51 0.83
CA SER A 5 7.96 -26.12 0.51
C SER A 5 6.61 -25.49 0.18
N ILE A 6 6.13 -24.59 1.04
CA ILE A 6 4.95 -23.79 0.76
C ILE A 6 5.33 -22.86 -0.40
N ASN A 7 4.95 -23.26 -1.62
CA ASN A 7 4.95 -22.38 -2.77
C ASN A 7 3.81 -21.36 -2.60
N LEU A 8 4.11 -20.27 -1.88
CA LEU A 8 3.36 -19.02 -2.03
C LEU A 8 3.90 -18.33 -3.26
N ASP A 9 3.42 -18.72 -4.45
CA ASP A 9 3.32 -17.85 -5.62
C ASP A 9 2.58 -18.58 -6.74
N SER A 10 1.34 -18.18 -7.00
CA SER A 10 0.67 -18.41 -8.28
C SER A 10 -0.37 -17.32 -8.53
N GLN A 11 -0.03 -16.51 -9.54
CA GLN A 11 -0.74 -15.40 -10.18
C GLN A 11 -2.26 -15.59 -10.40
N GLY A 12 -3.00 -14.48 -10.25
CA GLY A 12 -4.40 -14.32 -10.67
C GLY A 12 -4.93 -12.89 -10.51
N SER A 13 -4.85 -12.10 -11.59
CA SER A 13 -5.71 -10.98 -11.99
C SER A 13 -6.47 -10.17 -10.93
N GLN A 14 -5.93 -9.02 -10.46
CA GLN A 14 -6.64 -7.91 -9.77
C GLN A 14 -7.61 -8.20 -8.58
N GLU A 15 -7.96 -9.44 -8.25
CA GLU A 15 -9.09 -9.77 -7.37
C GLU A 15 -8.69 -10.04 -5.91
N SER A 16 -7.40 -10.12 -5.59
CA SER A 16 -6.93 -10.33 -4.22
C SER A 16 -5.95 -9.26 -3.72
N LEU A 17 -6.02 -8.04 -4.27
CA LEU A 17 -5.31 -6.92 -3.62
C LEU A 17 -5.90 -6.69 -2.23
N ASP A 18 -5.02 -6.70 -1.23
CA ASP A 18 -5.39 -6.35 0.14
C ASP A 18 -6.14 -5.00 0.11
N PRO A 19 -7.24 -4.83 0.88
CA PRO A 19 -7.95 -3.57 0.97
C PRO A 19 -7.03 -2.34 1.08
N ILE A 20 -5.92 -2.44 1.81
CA ILE A 20 -4.97 -1.31 1.94
C ILE A 20 -4.18 -1.05 0.66
N GLN A 21 -3.83 -2.08 -0.12
CA GLN A 21 -3.21 -1.90 -1.43
C GLN A 21 -4.16 -1.22 -2.42
N LYS A 22 -5.46 -1.53 -2.35
CA LYS A 22 -6.47 -0.81 -3.15
C LYS A 22 -6.52 0.67 -2.78
N VAL A 23 -6.46 1.00 -1.49
CA VAL A 23 -6.38 2.39 -1.02
C VAL A 23 -5.12 3.08 -1.53
N ILE A 24 -3.94 2.46 -1.38
CA ILE A 24 -2.66 3.00 -1.89
C ILE A 24 -2.77 3.33 -3.38
N ASN A 25 -3.27 2.40 -4.19
CA ASN A 25 -3.43 2.60 -5.64
C ASN A 25 -4.35 3.78 -6.00
N VAL A 26 -5.42 4.00 -5.22
CA VAL A 26 -6.33 5.14 -5.42
C VAL A 26 -5.63 6.46 -5.08
N VAL A 27 -4.85 6.51 -3.99
CA VAL A 27 -4.10 7.71 -3.61
C VAL A 27 -3.00 8.01 -4.63
N GLU A 28 -2.28 7.00 -5.11
CA GLU A 28 -1.29 7.18 -6.19
C GLU A 28 -1.91 7.74 -7.48
N LYS A 29 -3.11 7.26 -7.85
CA LYS A 29 -3.85 7.83 -8.98
C LYS A 29 -4.22 9.30 -8.72
N LYS A 30 -4.60 9.64 -7.49
CA LYS A 30 -4.88 11.02 -7.07
C LYS A 30 -3.63 11.90 -7.18
N ILE A 31 -2.46 11.42 -6.76
CA ILE A 31 -1.17 12.11 -6.91
C ILE A 31 -0.91 12.41 -8.39
N ARG A 32 -0.98 11.42 -9.27
CA ARG A 32 -0.77 11.62 -10.73
C ARG A 32 -1.74 12.64 -11.32
N ASN A 33 -3.00 12.62 -10.90
CA ASN A 33 -4.00 13.59 -11.36
C ASN A 33 -3.70 15.01 -10.87
N LEU A 34 -3.26 15.16 -9.62
CA LEU A 34 -2.88 16.45 -9.05
C LEU A 34 -1.60 16.99 -9.71
N GLU A 35 -0.63 16.15 -10.04
CA GLU A 35 0.57 16.55 -10.80
C GLU A 35 0.22 17.06 -12.21
N LYS A 36 -0.67 16.35 -12.92
CA LYS A 36 -1.19 16.83 -14.22
C LYS A 36 -1.88 18.18 -14.09
N ARG A 37 -2.70 18.35 -13.05
CA ARG A 37 -3.40 19.63 -12.78
C ARG A 37 -2.40 20.73 -12.45
N LYS A 38 -1.44 20.48 -11.57
CA LYS A 38 -0.36 21.41 -11.22
C LYS A 38 0.37 21.90 -12.47
N ASN A 39 0.82 20.99 -13.33
CA ASN A 39 1.56 21.35 -14.55
C ASN A 39 0.72 22.21 -15.49
N LYS A 40 -0.57 21.92 -15.62
CA LYS A 40 -1.48 22.74 -16.44
C LYS A 40 -1.67 24.15 -15.86
N LEU A 41 -1.79 24.27 -14.54
CA LEU A 41 -1.90 25.56 -13.88
C LEU A 41 -0.59 26.36 -13.95
N GLU A 42 0.56 25.69 -13.86
CA GLU A 42 1.87 26.35 -14.05
C GLU A 42 1.97 26.94 -15.45
N GLN A 43 1.51 26.22 -16.48
CA GLN A 43 1.43 26.76 -17.84
C GLN A 43 0.58 28.02 -17.92
N TYR A 44 -0.61 28.03 -17.29
CA TYR A 44 -1.46 29.22 -17.24
C TYR A 44 -0.81 30.39 -16.49
N ARG A 45 -0.07 30.13 -15.40
CA ARG A 45 0.68 31.16 -14.68
C ARG A 45 1.80 31.74 -15.53
N VAL A 46 2.49 30.91 -16.32
CA VAL A 46 3.50 31.36 -17.29
C VAL A 46 2.86 32.23 -18.38
N ASP A 47 1.73 31.80 -18.93
CA ASP A 47 0.99 32.55 -19.95
C ASP A 47 0.52 33.93 -19.44
N LEU A 48 0.03 34.02 -18.19
CA LEU A 48 -0.30 35.29 -17.53
C LEU A 48 0.93 36.20 -17.39
N ARG A 49 2.06 35.66 -16.95
CA ARG A 49 3.32 36.43 -16.84
C ARG A 49 3.84 36.91 -18.19
N ALA A 50 3.54 36.17 -19.26
CA ALA A 50 3.83 36.56 -20.64
C ALA A 50 2.81 37.57 -21.21
N GLY A 51 1.82 38.00 -20.43
CA GLY A 51 0.81 38.99 -20.83
C GLY A 51 -0.36 38.42 -21.62
N LYS A 52 -0.53 37.09 -21.70
CA LYS A 52 -1.72 36.50 -22.34
C LYS A 52 -2.93 36.62 -21.43
N THR A 53 -4.07 36.94 -22.02
CA THR A 53 -5.37 36.94 -21.33
C THR A 53 -5.89 35.51 -21.21
N LEU A 54 -6.16 35.08 -19.98
CA LEU A 54 -6.85 33.83 -19.68
C LEU A 54 -8.36 34.06 -19.58
N ASN A 55 -9.17 33.05 -19.92
CA ASN A 55 -10.61 33.10 -19.67
C ASN A 55 -10.93 32.96 -18.16
N GLU A 56 -12.19 33.20 -17.78
CA GLU A 56 -12.62 33.22 -16.38
C GLU A 56 -12.37 31.88 -15.65
N ASP A 57 -12.65 30.77 -16.31
CA ASP A 57 -12.39 29.43 -15.77
C ASP A 57 -10.91 29.19 -15.50
N GLN A 58 -10.04 29.63 -16.41
CA GLN A 58 -8.59 29.52 -16.29
C GLN A 58 -8.05 30.40 -15.16
N GLN A 59 -8.55 31.63 -15.02
CA GLN A 59 -8.18 32.52 -13.92
C GLN A 59 -8.58 31.92 -12.57
N THR A 60 -9.81 31.42 -12.46
CA THR A 60 -10.32 30.72 -11.27
C THR A 60 -9.50 29.47 -10.97
N ALA A 61 -9.11 28.72 -12.00
CA ALA A 61 -8.28 27.53 -11.83
C ALA A 61 -6.87 27.90 -11.30
N VAL A 62 -6.27 28.97 -11.79
CA VAL A 62 -4.98 29.49 -11.31
C VAL A 62 -5.06 29.98 -9.87
N ALA A 63 -6.16 30.63 -9.47
CA ALA A 63 -6.37 31.07 -8.09
C ALA A 63 -6.34 29.89 -7.08
N ASN A 64 -6.70 28.68 -7.53
CA ASN A 64 -6.69 27.46 -6.72
C ASN A 64 -5.34 26.70 -6.76
N TYR A 65 -4.27 27.28 -7.30
CA TYR A 65 -2.98 26.59 -7.45
C TYR A 65 -2.39 26.13 -6.11
N GLU A 66 -2.38 26.99 -5.10
CA GLU A 66 -1.83 26.66 -3.77
C GLU A 66 -2.63 25.52 -3.11
N GLN A 67 -3.95 25.48 -3.30
CA GLN A 67 -4.78 24.38 -2.83
C GLN A 67 -4.41 23.05 -3.52
N VAL A 68 -4.08 23.08 -4.83
CA VAL A 68 -3.61 21.90 -5.56
C VAL A 68 -2.25 21.43 -5.03
N LEU A 69 -1.35 22.36 -4.69
CA LEU A 69 -0.07 22.01 -4.06
C LEU A 69 -0.25 21.35 -2.69
N GLY A 70 -1.05 21.95 -1.80
CA GLY A 70 -1.31 21.38 -0.48
C GLY A 70 -2.02 20.02 -0.56
N SER A 71 -2.96 19.86 -1.50
CA SER A 71 -3.60 18.56 -1.75
C SER A 71 -2.62 17.50 -2.25
N LEU A 72 -1.62 17.90 -3.05
CA LEU A 72 -0.60 17.00 -3.59
C LEU A 72 0.37 16.55 -2.50
N GLU A 73 0.79 17.46 -1.63
CA GLU A 73 1.61 17.17 -0.46
C GLU A 73 0.89 16.20 0.49
N MET A 74 -0.34 16.52 0.88
CA MET A 74 -1.18 15.64 1.70
C MET A 74 -1.34 14.25 1.08
N ALA A 75 -1.58 14.16 -0.23
CA ALA A 75 -1.71 12.87 -0.90
C ALA A 75 -0.41 12.05 -0.85
N ARG A 76 0.75 12.69 -1.00
CA ARG A 76 2.07 12.02 -0.89
C ARG A 76 2.33 11.51 0.53
N GLU A 77 2.02 12.30 1.55
CA GLU A 77 2.13 11.88 2.94
C GLU A 77 1.22 10.69 3.24
N LEU A 78 -0.05 10.73 2.78
CA LEU A 78 -0.98 9.62 2.94
C LEU A 78 -0.48 8.34 2.27
N THR A 79 0.03 8.42 1.04
CA THR A 79 0.63 7.25 0.36
C THR A 79 1.81 6.68 1.15
N ALA A 80 2.67 7.54 1.69
CA ALA A 80 3.81 7.10 2.51
C ALA A 80 3.34 6.39 3.79
N HIS A 81 2.38 6.97 4.51
CA HIS A 81 1.81 6.36 5.73
C HIS A 81 1.14 5.02 5.45
N PHE A 82 0.27 4.93 4.44
CA PHE A 82 -0.40 3.68 4.10
C PHE A 82 0.59 2.59 3.66
N SER A 83 1.63 2.95 2.89
CA SER A 83 2.67 2.00 2.48
C SER A 83 3.50 1.51 3.68
N GLY A 84 3.81 2.40 4.62
CA GLY A 84 4.49 2.05 5.86
C GLY A 84 3.64 1.11 6.73
N MET A 85 2.38 1.45 6.95
CA MET A 85 1.42 0.60 7.68
C MET A 85 1.26 -0.77 7.03
N TRP A 86 1.17 -0.81 5.71
CA TRP A 86 1.07 -2.07 4.96
C TRP A 86 2.28 -2.96 5.18
N THR A 87 3.49 -2.37 5.08
CA THR A 87 4.76 -3.09 5.25
C THR A 87 4.89 -3.66 6.67
N GLU A 88 4.55 -2.86 7.68
CA GLU A 88 4.60 -3.30 9.08
C GLU A 88 3.56 -4.40 9.36
N ASN A 89 2.34 -4.27 8.85
CA ASN A 89 1.32 -5.31 8.98
C ASN A 89 1.79 -6.63 8.35
N GLN A 90 2.38 -6.58 7.15
CA GLN A 90 2.92 -7.77 6.49
C GLN A 90 4.02 -8.46 7.31
N LYS A 91 4.87 -7.69 7.99
CA LYS A 91 5.89 -8.22 8.90
C LYS A 91 5.24 -8.89 10.12
N GLN A 92 4.21 -8.28 10.70
CA GLN A 92 3.48 -8.83 11.84
C GLN A 92 2.75 -10.12 11.48
N VAL A 93 2.04 -10.16 10.35
CA VAL A 93 1.36 -11.37 9.84
C VAL A 93 2.37 -12.50 9.65
N LYS A 94 3.52 -12.25 9.01
CA LYS A 94 4.57 -13.27 8.83
C LYS A 94 5.13 -13.78 10.15
N LYS A 95 5.33 -12.89 11.14
CA LYS A 95 5.81 -13.27 12.47
C LYS A 95 4.79 -14.14 13.20
N GLN A 96 3.50 -13.78 13.12
CA GLN A 96 2.40 -14.52 13.74
C GLN A 96 2.26 -15.92 13.13
N LEU A 97 2.28 -16.04 11.79
CA LEU A 97 2.21 -17.33 11.11
C LEU A 97 3.36 -18.27 11.49
N LYS A 98 4.59 -17.73 11.61
CA LYS A 98 5.75 -18.52 12.07
C LYS A 98 5.57 -19.00 13.51
N LYS A 99 5.06 -18.14 14.39
CA LYS A 99 4.79 -18.48 15.80
C LYS A 99 3.74 -19.58 15.91
N GLU A 100 2.61 -19.44 15.21
CA GLU A 100 1.54 -20.44 15.20
C GLU A 100 2.00 -21.79 14.64
N HIS A 101 2.84 -21.78 13.60
CA HIS A 101 3.40 -23.01 13.05
C HIS A 101 4.34 -23.70 14.07
N GLN A 102 5.19 -22.94 14.75
CA GLN A 102 6.09 -23.46 15.77
C GLN A 102 5.32 -24.04 16.97
N GLU A 103 4.27 -23.36 17.43
CA GLU A 103 3.41 -23.83 18.51
C GLU A 103 2.71 -25.15 18.16
N LYS A 104 2.19 -25.29 16.93
CA LYS A 104 1.61 -26.56 16.44
C LYS A 104 2.61 -27.70 16.41
N LEU A 105 3.82 -27.46 15.89
CA LEU A 105 4.88 -28.48 15.87
C LEU A 105 5.28 -28.91 17.29
N GLN A 106 5.31 -27.97 18.23
CA GLN A 106 5.64 -28.26 19.62
C GLN A 106 4.54 -29.09 20.29
N GLU A 107 3.26 -28.79 20.03
CA GLU A 107 2.12 -29.58 20.50
C GLU A 107 2.13 -31.00 19.93
N GLU A 108 2.41 -31.16 18.63
CA GLU A 108 2.55 -32.48 17.99
C GLU A 108 3.70 -33.28 18.60
N LEU A 109 4.84 -32.64 18.87
CA LEU A 109 6.01 -33.28 19.46
C LEU A 109 5.76 -33.75 20.89
N GLU A 110 5.07 -32.95 21.71
CA GLU A 110 4.68 -33.38 23.06
C GLU A 110 3.69 -34.54 23.03
N ARG A 111 2.70 -34.51 22.12
CA ARG A 111 1.76 -35.63 21.92
C ARG A 111 2.48 -36.93 21.54
N VAL A 112 3.46 -36.86 20.63
CA VAL A 112 4.25 -38.04 20.24
C VAL A 112 5.08 -38.56 21.43
N LYS A 113 5.69 -37.67 22.22
CA LYS A 113 6.43 -38.08 23.44
C LYS A 113 5.52 -38.79 24.44
N GLU A 114 4.29 -38.33 24.63
CA GLU A 114 3.33 -38.98 25.53
C GLU A 114 2.97 -40.39 25.04
N ILE A 115 2.68 -40.57 23.75
CA ILE A 115 2.39 -41.88 23.16
C ILE A 115 3.59 -42.83 23.33
N LEU A 116 4.80 -42.35 23.08
CA LEU A 116 6.02 -43.17 23.23
C LEU A 116 6.24 -43.62 24.67
N LYS A 117 5.94 -42.77 25.67
CA LYS A 117 6.02 -43.17 27.09
C LYS A 117 5.06 -44.31 27.41
N ILE A 118 3.84 -44.27 26.85
CA ILE A 118 2.85 -45.35 27.04
C ILE A 118 3.31 -46.65 26.37
N GLN A 119 3.91 -46.58 25.18
CA GLN A 119 4.34 -47.78 24.43
C GLN A 119 5.52 -48.53 25.07
N VAL A 120 6.36 -47.84 25.85
CA VAL A 120 7.55 -48.41 26.49
C VAL A 120 7.29 -48.82 27.94
N SER A 121 6.07 -48.55 28.46
CA SER A 121 5.61 -48.98 29.79
C SER A 121 4.90 -50.33 29.71
#